data_AF-A0A8S9YV61-F1
#
_entry.id   AF-A0A8S9YV61-F1
#
_cell.length_a   1.000
_cell.length_b   1.000
_cell.length_c   1.000
_cell.angle_alpha   90.00
_cell.angle_beta   90.00
_cell.angle_gamma   90.00
#
_symmetry.space_group_name_H-M   'P 1'
#
loop_
_entity.id
_entity.type
_entity.pdbx_description
1 polymer ?
#
loop_
_entity_poly.entity_id
_entity_poly.type
_entity_poly.pdbx_seq_one_letter_code
_entity_poly.pdbx_strand_id
1 'polypeptide(L)'
;MFVHLVESFLSASAMLDRQQSALISLINKRVKFFCQYDRCFEGFVYTVDPNSGNCIIYPDPLEQPNSPLIICGWAIMKTEVIQSELPADVAKVFDRLSNEMLLKHNQNESKYSLSPEAIQARKHKLLDLFRAHQIELSVNEPDVLTVNNVVFINPPYTVESCTGSNIIVLNRVRKLIENLND
;
A
#
# COMPACT_ATOMS: atom_id res chain seq x y z
N MET A 1 25.63 -33.11 -4.73
CA MET A 1 24.28 -32.67 -5.19
C MET A 1 23.69 -31.60 -4.28
N PHE A 2 23.65 -31.79 -2.95
CA PHE A 2 23.18 -30.76 -2.00
C PHE A 2 24.01 -29.46 -1.99
N VAL A 3 25.34 -29.55 -2.07
CA VAL A 3 26.24 -28.37 -2.03
C VAL A 3 26.02 -27.44 -3.23
N HIS A 4 25.86 -28.00 -4.44
CA HIS A 4 25.56 -27.22 -5.64
C HIS A 4 24.19 -26.53 -5.62
N LEU A 5 23.20 -27.12 -4.94
CA LEU A 5 21.88 -26.50 -4.80
C LEU A 5 21.97 -25.29 -3.86
N VAL A 6 22.66 -25.41 -2.73
CA VAL A 6 22.85 -24.32 -1.76
C VAL A 6 23.66 -23.17 -2.36
N GLU A 7 24.72 -23.45 -3.11
CA GLU A 7 25.51 -22.43 -3.82
C GLU A 7 24.68 -21.71 -4.90
N SER A 8 23.81 -22.43 -5.62
CA SER A 8 22.92 -21.84 -6.62
C SER A 8 21.87 -20.92 -5.98
N PHE A 9 21.32 -21.29 -4.82
CA PHE A 9 20.38 -20.45 -4.07
C PHE A 9 21.06 -19.20 -3.48
N LEU A 10 22.26 -19.33 -2.91
CA LEU A 10 23.03 -18.20 -2.40
C LEU A 10 23.44 -17.23 -3.52
N SER A 11 23.81 -17.77 -4.69
CA SER A 11 24.14 -16.99 -5.88
C SER A 11 22.93 -16.22 -6.42
N ALA A 12 21.76 -16.86 -6.47
CA ALA A 12 20.50 -16.23 -6.89
C ALA A 12 20.06 -15.12 -5.94
N SER A 13 20.19 -15.34 -4.61
CA SER A 13 19.90 -14.31 -3.61
C SER A 13 20.83 -13.10 -3.75
N ALA A 14 22.14 -13.34 -3.87
CA ALA A 14 23.13 -12.27 -4.04
C ALA A 14 23.03 -11.54 -5.40
N MET A 15 22.43 -12.16 -6.41
CA MET A 15 22.08 -11.51 -7.68
C MET A 15 20.83 -10.64 -7.52
N LEU A 16 19.82 -11.13 -6.80
CA LEU A 16 18.58 -10.38 -6.52
C LEU A 16 18.88 -9.10 -5.71
N ASP A 17 19.71 -9.21 -4.66
CA ASP A 17 20.10 -8.07 -3.82
C ASP A 17 20.90 -7.02 -4.60
N ARG A 18 21.79 -7.46 -5.51
CA ARG A 18 22.55 -6.56 -6.39
C ARG A 18 21.67 -5.87 -7.41
N GLN A 19 20.68 -6.58 -7.96
CA GLN A 19 19.72 -6.01 -8.89
C GLN A 19 18.82 -4.98 -8.18
N GLN A 20 18.35 -5.26 -6.96
CA GLN A 20 17.56 -4.32 -6.16
C GLN A 20 18.35 -3.07 -5.79
N SER A 21 19.59 -3.23 -5.34
CA SER A 21 20.49 -2.11 -5.04
C SER A 21 20.74 -1.21 -6.27
N ALA A 22 20.85 -1.82 -7.45
CA ALA A 22 20.98 -1.08 -8.71
C ALA A 22 19.72 -0.28 -9.06
N LEU A 23 18.52 -0.82 -8.80
CA LEU A 23 17.26 -0.12 -9.04
C LEU A 23 17.07 1.08 -8.10
N ILE A 24 17.45 0.96 -6.82
CA ILE A 24 17.39 2.09 -5.87
C ILE A 24 18.23 3.27 -6.36
N SER A 25 19.37 3.01 -7.01
CA SER A 25 20.23 4.06 -7.58
C SER A 25 19.59 4.84 -8.75
N LEU A 26 18.43 4.41 -9.23
CA LEU A 26 17.68 5.04 -10.32
C LEU A 26 16.70 6.12 -9.84
N ILE A 27 16.43 6.19 -8.54
CA ILE A 27 15.56 7.23 -7.97
C ILE A 27 16.05 8.62 -8.42
N ASN A 28 15.09 9.49 -8.77
CA ASN A 28 15.31 10.84 -9.28
C ASN A 28 15.95 10.91 -10.68
N LYS A 29 15.99 9.81 -11.42
CA LYS A 29 16.47 9.77 -12.81
C LYS A 29 15.32 9.51 -13.78
N ARG A 30 15.44 10.02 -15.00
CA ARG A 30 14.57 9.58 -16.12
C ARG A 30 15.16 8.31 -16.69
N VAL A 31 14.38 7.24 -16.69
CA VAL A 31 14.84 5.91 -17.06
C VAL A 31 13.86 5.27 -18.02
N LYS A 32 14.40 4.55 -19.01
CA LYS A 32 13.65 3.63 -19.85
C LYS A 32 13.85 2.21 -19.34
N PHE A 33 12.73 1.56 -19.01
CA PHE A 33 12.66 0.18 -18.56
C PHE A 33 12.28 -0.70 -19.74
N PHE A 34 13.08 -1.73 -19.97
CA PHE A 34 12.79 -2.81 -20.90
C PHE A 34 12.31 -4.00 -20.09
N CYS A 35 11.06 -4.39 -20.30
CA CYS A 35 10.38 -5.43 -19.55
C CYS A 35 10.14 -6.68 -20.40
N GLN A 36 9.75 -7.77 -19.74
CA GLN A 36 9.30 -8.99 -20.42
C GLN A 36 8.19 -8.70 -21.44
N TYR A 37 8.14 -9.54 -22.48
CA TYR A 37 7.21 -9.44 -23.61
C TYR A 37 7.39 -8.16 -24.43
N ASP A 38 8.63 -7.70 -24.59
CA ASP A 38 9.02 -6.53 -25.39
C ASP A 38 8.30 -5.22 -25.01
N ARG A 39 7.80 -5.14 -23.77
CA ARG A 39 7.16 -3.93 -23.25
C ARG A 39 8.22 -2.96 -22.77
N CYS A 40 8.04 -1.69 -23.08
CA CYS A 40 8.92 -0.62 -22.63
C CYS A 40 8.13 0.50 -21.96
N PHE A 41 8.69 1.03 -20.88
CA PHE A 41 8.12 2.16 -20.15
C PHE A 41 9.21 3.18 -19.87
N GLU A 42 8.87 4.45 -19.92
CA GLU A 42 9.81 5.55 -19.67
C GLU A 42 9.19 6.54 -18.68
N GLY A 43 10.01 7.06 -17.77
CA GLY A 43 9.60 8.12 -16.86
C GLY A 43 10.63 8.41 -15.79
N PHE A 44 10.34 9.40 -14.95
CA PHE A 44 11.12 9.71 -13.77
C PHE A 44 10.80 8.72 -12.65
N VAL A 45 11.84 8.06 -12.12
CA VAL A 45 11.70 7.14 -11.00
C VAL A 45 11.51 7.93 -9.71
N TYR A 46 10.33 7.79 -9.10
CA TYR A 46 9.99 8.47 -7.85
C TYR A 46 10.48 7.68 -6.64
N THR A 47 10.20 6.37 -6.61
CA THR A 47 10.62 5.49 -5.52
C THR A 47 10.72 4.05 -6.00
N VAL A 48 11.43 3.23 -5.23
CA VAL A 48 11.58 1.79 -5.44
C VAL A 48 11.27 1.09 -4.12
N ASP A 49 10.37 0.11 -4.14
CA ASP A 49 10.17 -0.77 -2.98
C ASP A 49 11.41 -1.67 -2.83
N PRO A 50 12.17 -1.54 -1.74
CA PRO A 50 13.41 -2.30 -1.56
C PRO A 50 13.18 -3.81 -1.49
N ASN A 51 11.99 -4.27 -1.10
CA ASN A 51 11.73 -5.70 -0.92
C ASN A 51 11.36 -6.39 -2.23
N SER A 52 10.50 -5.75 -3.04
CA SER A 52 10.01 -6.33 -4.30
C SER A 52 10.79 -5.86 -5.54
N GLY A 53 11.55 -4.77 -5.43
CA GLY A 53 12.14 -4.08 -6.56
C GLY A 53 11.11 -3.38 -7.46
N ASN A 54 9.85 -3.24 -7.02
CA ASN A 54 8.84 -2.52 -7.78
C ASN A 54 9.20 -1.03 -7.87
N CYS A 55 9.17 -0.48 -9.08
CA CYS A 55 9.48 0.93 -9.34
C CYS A 55 8.20 1.71 -9.56
N ILE A 56 8.05 2.86 -8.89
CA ILE A 56 7.00 3.84 -9.19
C ILE A 56 7.63 4.92 -10.07
N ILE A 57 7.08 5.09 -11.27
CA ILE A 57 7.56 6.08 -12.24
C ILE A 57 6.46 7.06 -12.64
N TYR A 58 6.87 8.27 -13.03
CA TYR A 58 6.00 9.26 -13.66
C TYR A 58 6.50 9.53 -15.09
N PRO A 59 5.75 9.16 -16.13
CA PRO A 59 6.11 9.47 -17.51
C PRO A 59 6.26 10.98 -17.73
N ASP A 60 5.24 11.75 -17.36
CA ASP A 60 5.16 13.19 -17.57
C ASP A 60 4.65 13.92 -16.31
N PRO A 61 5.47 14.06 -15.26
CA PRO A 61 5.03 14.60 -13.96
C PRO A 61 4.54 16.04 -13.98
N LEU A 62 4.91 16.84 -15.01
CA LEU A 62 4.46 18.22 -15.16
C LEU A 62 3.06 18.32 -15.78
N GLU A 63 2.73 17.42 -16.70
CA GLU A 63 1.42 17.39 -17.37
C GLU A 63 0.43 16.50 -16.63
N GLN A 64 0.91 15.36 -16.08
CA GLN A 64 0.11 14.31 -15.46
C GLN A 64 0.68 13.93 -14.07
N PRO A 65 0.67 14.86 -13.10
CA PRO A 65 1.28 14.64 -11.78
C PRO A 65 0.62 13.55 -10.94
N ASN A 66 -0.59 13.10 -11.30
CA ASN A 66 -1.36 12.10 -10.56
C ASN A 66 -1.48 10.75 -11.31
N SER A 67 -0.65 10.53 -12.32
CA SER A 67 -0.70 9.33 -13.17
C SER A 67 0.59 8.51 -13.07
N PRO A 68 0.94 7.98 -11.88
CA PRO A 68 2.09 7.10 -11.75
C PRO A 68 1.84 5.77 -12.44
N LEU A 69 2.93 5.15 -12.91
CA LEU A 69 2.96 3.77 -13.33
C LEU A 69 3.78 2.95 -12.32
N ILE A 70 3.32 1.73 -12.04
CA ILE A 70 4.05 0.75 -11.24
C ILE A 70 4.65 -0.27 -12.20
N ILE A 71 5.98 -0.38 -12.19
CA ILE A 71 6.72 -1.40 -12.92
C ILE A 71 7.14 -2.46 -11.93
N CYS A 72 6.66 -3.69 -12.14
CA CYS A 72 7.02 -4.80 -11.28
C CYS A 72 8.50 -5.16 -11.43
N GLY A 73 9.23 -5.25 -10.31
CA GLY A 73 10.68 -5.50 -10.33
C GLY A 73 11.07 -6.77 -11.09
N TRP A 74 10.30 -7.84 -10.89
CA TRP A 74 10.48 -9.13 -11.57
C TRP A 74 10.27 -9.07 -13.09
N ALA A 75 9.57 -8.05 -13.60
CA ALA A 75 9.31 -7.89 -15.02
C ALA A 75 10.42 -7.10 -15.73
N ILE A 76 11.31 -6.43 -14.98
CA ILE A 76 12.40 -5.60 -15.53
C ILE A 76 13.54 -6.49 -15.99
N MET A 77 13.88 -6.41 -17.28
CA MET A 77 15.01 -7.13 -17.88
C MET A 77 16.24 -6.25 -18.02
N LYS A 78 16.05 -4.97 -18.35
CA LYS A 78 17.11 -3.99 -18.55
C LYS A 78 16.61 -2.58 -18.27
N THR A 79 17.51 -1.71 -17.83
CA THR A 79 17.25 -0.27 -17.67
C THR A 79 18.24 0.55 -18.48
N GLU A 80 17.82 1.74 -18.90
CA GLU A 80 18.65 2.73 -19.58
C GLU A 80 18.36 4.11 -18.98
N VAL A 81 19.40 4.76 -18.45
CA VAL A 81 19.28 6.10 -17.89
C VAL A 81 19.29 7.10 -19.04
N ILE A 82 18.17 7.79 -19.23
CA ILE A 82 17.99 8.84 -20.24
C ILE A 82 18.45 10.19 -19.68
N GLN A 83 18.17 10.44 -18.39
CA GLN A 83 18.57 11.66 -17.71
C GLN A 83 18.95 11.36 -16.26
N SER A 84 20.18 11.71 -15.88
CA SER A 84 20.73 11.43 -14.55
C SER A 84 20.32 12.43 -13.47
N GLU A 85 19.93 13.64 -13.87
CA GLU A 85 19.57 14.73 -12.95
C GLU A 85 18.08 15.00 -12.99
N LEU A 86 17.46 15.19 -11.82
CA LEU A 86 16.05 15.53 -11.71
C LEU A 86 15.85 17.02 -12.02
N PRO A 87 15.02 17.40 -13.01
CA PRO A 87 14.69 18.80 -13.24
C PRO A 87 14.05 19.44 -12.00
N ALA A 88 14.39 20.70 -11.72
CA ALA A 88 13.89 21.40 -10.53
C ALA A 88 12.35 21.45 -10.45
N ASP A 89 11.66 21.57 -11.59
CA ASP A 89 10.20 21.60 -11.60
C ASP A 89 9.58 20.22 -11.33
N VAL A 90 10.24 19.14 -11.75
CA VAL A 90 9.84 17.76 -11.41
C VAL A 90 10.08 17.50 -9.93
N ALA A 91 11.22 17.96 -9.39
CA ALA A 91 11.53 17.86 -7.96
C ALA A 91 10.42 18.50 -7.10
N LYS A 92 9.94 19.71 -7.46
CA LYS A 92 8.81 20.36 -6.77
C LYS A 92 7.54 19.51 -6.77
N VAL A 93 7.25 18.78 -7.86
CA VAL A 93 6.11 17.87 -7.93
C VAL A 93 6.29 16.69 -6.98
N PHE A 94 7.47 16.09 -6.96
CA PHE A 94 7.80 14.97 -6.07
C PHE A 94 7.78 15.37 -4.59
N ASP A 95 8.26 16.57 -4.26
CA ASP A 95 8.20 17.13 -2.91
C ASP A 95 6.73 17.35 -2.48
N ARG A 96 5.89 17.89 -3.37
CA ARG A 96 4.45 18.05 -3.11
C ARG A 96 3.79 16.70 -2.83
N LEU A 97 4.06 15.70 -3.66
CA LEU A 97 3.51 14.34 -3.48
C LEU A 97 3.95 13.72 -2.14
N SER A 98 5.23 13.87 -1.78
CA SER A 98 5.76 13.40 -0.50
C SER A 98 5.05 14.07 0.68
N ASN A 99 4.89 15.39 0.61
CA ASN A 99 4.22 16.17 1.64
C ASN A 99 2.73 15.85 1.75
N GLU A 100 2.01 15.67 0.64
CA GLU A 100 0.61 15.25 0.67
C GLU A 100 0.40 13.88 1.30
N MET A 101 1.30 12.93 1.06
CA MET A 101 1.25 11.60 1.71
C MET A 101 1.51 11.70 3.21
N LEU A 102 2.47 12.51 3.64
CA LEU A 102 2.72 12.77 5.06
C LEU A 102 1.55 13.49 5.74
N LEU A 103 0.95 14.48 5.07
CA LEU A 103 -0.22 15.21 5.57
C LEU A 103 -1.44 14.29 5.69
N LYS A 104 -1.67 13.40 4.72
CA LYS A 104 -2.75 12.39 4.83
C LYS A 104 -2.49 11.37 5.92
N HIS A 105 -1.23 10.98 6.15
CA HIS A 105 -0.89 10.10 7.26
C HIS A 105 -1.17 10.77 8.62
N ASN A 106 -0.79 12.04 8.78
CA ASN A 106 -1.05 12.83 9.99
C ASN A 106 -2.54 13.24 10.13
N GLN A 107 -3.26 13.39 9.02
CA GLN A 107 -4.71 13.62 9.04
C GLN A 107 -5.49 12.35 9.38
N ASN A 108 -4.97 11.16 9.10
CA ASN A 108 -5.57 9.90 9.55
C ASN A 108 -5.32 9.65 11.05
N GLU A 109 -4.20 10.11 11.62
CA GLU A 109 -4.04 10.08 13.09
C GLU A 109 -4.94 11.09 13.81
N SER A 110 -5.22 12.24 13.20
CA SER A 110 -6.08 13.28 13.79
C SER A 110 -7.58 13.14 13.46
N LYS A 111 -7.97 12.42 12.40
CA LYS A 111 -9.39 12.08 12.13
C LYS A 111 -9.93 10.95 13.01
N TYR A 112 -9.05 10.16 13.62
CA TYR A 112 -9.44 8.99 14.42
C TYR A 112 -8.86 8.98 15.84
N SER A 113 -8.39 10.13 16.35
CA SER A 113 -8.19 10.29 17.79
C SER A 113 -9.54 10.45 18.49
N LEU A 114 -10.37 9.40 18.39
CA LEU A 114 -11.49 9.22 19.29
C LEU A 114 -10.89 9.01 20.67
N SER A 115 -11.35 9.76 21.67
CA SER A 115 -10.96 9.50 23.04
C SER A 115 -11.30 8.03 23.40
N PRO A 116 -10.60 7.41 24.36
CA PRO A 116 -10.91 6.04 24.79
C PRO A 116 -12.40 5.85 25.10
N GLU A 117 -13.05 6.87 25.66
CA GLU A 117 -14.49 6.90 25.93
C GLU A 117 -15.33 6.89 24.65
N ALA A 118 -14.92 7.64 23.62
CA ALA A 118 -15.61 7.68 22.33
C ALA A 118 -15.45 6.37 21.54
N ILE A 119 -14.27 5.73 21.61
CA ILE A 119 -14.04 4.38 21.05
C ILE A 119 -14.96 3.37 21.75
N GLN A 120 -15.03 3.43 23.07
CA GLN A 120 -15.91 2.57 23.86
C GLN A 120 -17.39 2.83 23.54
N ALA A 121 -17.83 4.08 23.45
CA ALA A 121 -19.20 4.41 23.07
C ALA A 121 -19.55 3.88 21.67
N ARG A 122 -18.62 4.00 20.72
CA ARG A 122 -18.80 3.48 19.35
C ARG A 122 -18.88 1.95 19.33
N LYS A 123 -18.05 1.27 20.13
CA LYS A 123 -18.14 -0.19 20.33
C LYS A 123 -19.53 -0.61 20.80
N HIS A 124 -20.09 0.08 21.79
CA HIS A 124 -21.43 -0.23 22.31
C HIS A 124 -22.52 -0.01 21.25
N LYS A 125 -22.49 1.12 20.53
CA LYS A 125 -23.41 1.38 19.42
C LYS A 125 -23.35 0.29 18.35
N LEU A 126 -22.15 -0.19 18.03
CA LEU A 126 -21.96 -1.22 17.02
C LEU A 126 -22.51 -2.57 17.51
N LEU A 127 -22.31 -2.93 18.78
CA LEU A 127 -22.91 -4.13 19.38
C LEU A 127 -24.45 -4.07 19.32
N ASP A 128 -25.05 -2.92 19.63
CA ASP A 128 -26.50 -2.74 19.59
C ASP A 128 -27.05 -2.80 18.16
N LEU A 129 -26.34 -2.18 17.20
CA LEU A 129 -26.70 -2.24 15.79
C LEU A 129 -26.72 -3.68 15.26
N PHE A 130 -25.66 -4.44 15.51
CA PHE A 130 -25.58 -5.82 15.04
C PHE A 130 -26.61 -6.72 15.73
N ARG A 131 -26.88 -6.50 17.02
CA ARG A 131 -27.98 -7.16 17.74
C ARG A 131 -29.34 -6.84 17.11
N ALA A 132 -29.61 -5.58 16.75
CA ALA A 132 -30.85 -5.18 16.08
C ALA A 132 -31.03 -5.90 14.72
N HIS A 133 -29.93 -6.21 14.04
CA HIS A 133 -29.91 -6.97 12.79
C HIS A 133 -29.82 -8.49 12.97
N GLN A 134 -29.90 -9.00 14.21
CA GLN A 134 -29.78 -10.43 14.55
C GLN A 134 -28.45 -11.04 14.07
N ILE A 135 -27.38 -10.24 14.04
CA ILE A 135 -26.03 -10.68 13.71
C ILE A 135 -25.23 -10.81 15.00
N GLU A 136 -24.74 -12.01 15.27
CA GLU A 136 -23.88 -12.26 16.42
C GLU A 136 -22.47 -11.72 16.18
N LEU A 137 -21.99 -10.91 17.12
CA LEU A 137 -20.60 -10.46 17.19
C LEU A 137 -19.90 -11.20 18.32
N SER A 138 -18.74 -11.78 18.02
CA SER A 138 -17.82 -12.28 19.04
C SER A 138 -16.74 -11.25 19.33
N VAL A 139 -16.27 -11.19 20.57
CA VAL A 139 -15.15 -10.33 20.96
C VAL A 139 -13.91 -11.21 21.06
N ASN A 140 -12.95 -10.98 20.16
CA ASN A 140 -11.63 -11.61 20.19
C ASN A 140 -10.60 -10.68 20.87
N GLU A 141 -9.51 -11.27 21.35
CA GLU A 141 -8.51 -10.54 22.14
C GLU A 141 -7.47 -9.78 21.31
N PRO A 142 -7.03 -8.58 21.76
CA PRO A 142 -7.71 -7.66 22.67
C PRO A 142 -8.50 -6.63 21.85
N ASP A 143 -9.84 -6.74 21.89
CA ASP A 143 -10.78 -5.72 21.40
C ASP A 143 -11.15 -5.76 19.90
N VAL A 144 -11.03 -6.93 19.26
CA VAL A 144 -11.47 -7.12 17.86
C VAL A 144 -12.87 -7.73 17.84
N LEU A 145 -13.83 -7.06 17.20
CA LEU A 145 -15.17 -7.63 17.00
C LEU A 145 -15.19 -8.49 15.75
N THR A 146 -15.73 -9.70 15.83
CA THR A 146 -15.79 -10.63 14.69
C THR A 146 -17.20 -11.05 14.34
N VAL A 147 -17.47 -11.13 13.04
CA VAL A 147 -18.69 -11.72 12.48
C VAL A 147 -18.33 -13.09 11.94
N ASN A 148 -18.77 -14.15 12.63
CA ASN A 148 -18.55 -15.56 12.26
C ASN A 148 -17.08 -15.92 11.95
N ASN A 149 -16.11 -15.23 12.56
CA ASN A 149 -14.66 -15.34 12.28
C ASN A 149 -14.24 -15.08 10.81
N VAL A 150 -15.11 -14.47 10.01
CA VAL A 150 -14.86 -14.17 8.59
C VAL A 150 -14.60 -12.68 8.36
N VAL A 151 -15.17 -11.82 9.20
CA VAL A 151 -14.93 -10.38 9.20
C VAL A 151 -14.47 -9.94 10.57
N PHE A 152 -13.44 -9.10 10.61
CA PHE A 152 -12.81 -8.54 11.78
C PHE A 152 -12.97 -7.02 11.73
N ILE A 153 -13.46 -6.44 12.82
CA ILE A 153 -13.68 -5.00 12.99
C ILE A 153 -12.75 -4.57 14.12
N ASN A 154 -11.67 -3.92 13.76
CA ASN A 154 -10.67 -3.45 14.71
C ASN A 154 -11.07 -2.07 15.25
N PRO A 155 -10.61 -1.67 16.45
CA PRO A 155 -10.63 -0.27 16.86
C PRO A 155 -9.98 0.61 15.78
N PRO A 156 -10.49 1.81 15.47
CA PRO A 156 -11.57 2.56 16.14
C PRO A 156 -13.01 2.21 15.68
N TYR A 157 -13.24 1.00 15.15
CA TYR A 157 -14.57 0.49 14.74
C TYR A 157 -15.21 1.32 13.62
N THR A 158 -14.44 1.60 12.58
CA THR A 158 -14.84 2.34 11.39
C THR A 158 -15.01 1.40 10.20
N VAL A 159 -15.61 1.89 9.13
CA VAL A 159 -15.77 1.14 7.87
C VAL A 159 -14.40 0.70 7.31
N GLU A 160 -13.39 1.55 7.50
CA GLU A 160 -12.01 1.32 7.07
C GLU A 160 -11.27 0.31 7.96
N SER A 161 -11.66 0.18 9.24
CA SER A 161 -11.07 -0.79 10.18
C SER A 161 -11.61 -2.21 10.05
N CYS A 162 -12.47 -2.45 9.04
CA CYS A 162 -13.04 -3.75 8.71
C CYS A 162 -12.16 -4.53 7.71
N THR A 163 -11.76 -5.74 8.09
CA THR A 163 -11.01 -6.69 7.26
C THR A 163 -11.70 -8.05 7.21
N GLY A 164 -11.50 -8.81 6.14
CA GLY A 164 -12.13 -10.13 6.02
C GLY A 164 -11.74 -10.85 4.74
N SER A 165 -11.77 -12.18 4.79
CA SER A 165 -11.44 -13.04 3.63
C SER A 165 -12.60 -13.17 2.64
N ASN A 166 -13.85 -12.99 3.11
CA ASN A 166 -15.04 -13.00 2.27
C ASN A 166 -15.50 -11.58 1.95
N ILE A 167 -15.20 -11.11 0.72
CA ILE A 167 -15.50 -9.75 0.27
C ILE A 167 -17.00 -9.43 0.28
N ILE A 168 -17.87 -10.43 0.06
CA ILE A 168 -19.32 -10.24 0.06
C ILE A 168 -19.81 -9.91 1.48
N VAL A 169 -19.36 -10.68 2.47
CA VAL A 169 -19.70 -10.46 3.88
C VAL A 169 -19.08 -9.16 4.38
N LEU A 170 -17.82 -8.88 4.03
CA LEU A 170 -17.13 -7.64 4.37
C LEU A 170 -17.88 -6.40 3.87
N ASN A 171 -18.34 -6.41 2.61
CA ASN A 171 -19.10 -5.29 2.06
C ASN A 171 -20.45 -5.10 2.75
N ARG A 172 -21.12 -6.16 3.19
CA ARG A 172 -22.36 -6.05 3.97
C ARG A 172 -22.12 -5.47 5.35
N VAL A 173 -21.05 -5.92 6.03
CA VAL A 173 -20.62 -5.38 7.33
C VAL A 173 -20.26 -3.89 7.22
N ARG A 174 -19.51 -3.51 6.19
CA ARG A 174 -19.18 -2.10 5.92
C ARG A 174 -20.41 -1.23 5.74
N LYS A 175 -21.37 -1.67 4.90
CA LYS A 175 -22.66 -0.98 4.73
C LYS A 175 -23.45 -0.84 6.02
N LEU A 176 -23.40 -1.86 6.88
CA LEU A 176 -24.07 -1.81 8.17
C LEU A 176 -23.43 -0.75 9.07
N ILE A 177 -22.11 -0.68 9.11
CA ILE A 177 -21.35 0.31 9.91
C ILE A 177 -21.47 1.73 9.34
N GLU A 178 -21.65 1.90 8.03
CA GLU A 178 -21.93 3.20 7.41
C GLU A 178 -23.22 3.83 7.98
N ASN A 179 -24.25 3.01 8.25
CA ASN A 179 -25.50 3.48 8.87
C ASN A 179 -25.34 3.94 10.34
N LEU A 180 -24.16 3.76 10.94
CA LEU A 180 -23.85 4.21 12.31
C LEU A 180 -23.32 5.66 12.34
N ASN A 181 -23.00 6.25 11.17
CA ASN A 181 -22.42 7.59 11.06
C ASN A 181 -23.45 8.73 10.92
N ASP A 182 -24.74 8.47 11.18
CA ASP A 182 -25.78 9.50 11.34
C ASP A 182 -26.06 9.83 12.82
#